data_AF-A0A1I0PSC0-F1
#
_entry.id   AF-A0A1I0PSC0-F1
#
_cell.length_a   1.000
_cell.length_b   1.000
_cell.length_c   1.000
_cell.angle_alpha   90.00
_cell.angle_beta   90.00
_cell.angle_gamma   90.00
#
_symmetry.space_group_name_H-M   'P 1'
#
loop_
_entity.id
_entity.type
_entity.pdbx_description
1 polymer ?
#
loop_
_entity_poly.entity_id
_entity_poly.type
_entity_poly.pdbx_seq_one_letter_code
_entity_poly.pdbx_strand_id
1 'polypeptide(L)'
;MQIPIKIWDSGWGAVFLSIYTLLAIHQIFPENHVYKSFAVLPTLLVMFLAEQYSTTLVDFWAGGELKRATEYIHTFTEDDHFYHAANENIQSSVDDFDRRAYQNNISILTGFIIAVTAPFLGFYLHDLTGAGVGFVIAICAVQWLSRRSIDQMNTLARDIAEPYKAKYENQ
;
A
#
# COMPACT_ATOMS: atom_id res chain seq x y z
N MET A 1 21.83 -6.96 -5.27
CA MET A 1 20.38 -7.13 -5.00
C MET A 1 19.60 -6.70 -6.24
N GLN A 2 18.78 -7.57 -6.81
CA GLN A 2 18.06 -7.30 -8.05
C GLN A 2 16.77 -6.51 -7.72
N ILE A 3 16.71 -5.24 -8.14
CA ILE A 3 15.55 -4.33 -8.01
C ILE A 3 14.20 -5.00 -8.40
N PRO A 4 14.12 -5.86 -9.44
CA PRO A 4 12.88 -6.55 -9.81
C PRO A 4 12.29 -7.41 -8.69
N ILE A 5 13.15 -8.08 -7.90
CA ILE A 5 12.71 -8.96 -6.81
C ILE A 5 12.07 -8.13 -5.69
N LYS A 6 12.68 -7.00 -5.34
CA LYS A 6 12.12 -6.07 -4.34
C LYS A 6 10.76 -5.53 -4.76
N ILE A 7 10.59 -5.16 -6.05
CA ILE A 7 9.30 -4.65 -6.56
C ILE A 7 8.22 -5.72 -6.49
N TRP A 8 8.56 -6.95 -6.85
CA TRP A 8 7.64 -8.08 -6.77
C TRP A 8 7.21 -8.37 -5.32
N ASP A 9 8.18 -8.37 -4.40
CA ASP A 9 7.93 -8.61 -2.98
C ASP A 9 7.17 -7.46 -2.29
N SER A 10 7.17 -6.27 -2.90
CA SER A 10 6.47 -5.08 -2.41
C SER A 10 4.97 -5.04 -2.77
N GLY A 11 4.49 -6.06 -3.51
CA GLY A 11 3.09 -6.25 -3.82
C GLY A 11 2.64 -5.64 -5.14
N TRP A 12 1.37 -5.92 -5.50
CA TRP A 12 0.81 -5.58 -6.81
C TRP A 12 0.84 -4.09 -7.12
N GLY A 13 0.68 -3.21 -6.13
CA GLY A 13 0.80 -1.76 -6.32
C GLY A 13 2.10 -1.34 -7.01
N ALA A 14 3.25 -1.84 -6.54
CA ALA A 14 4.54 -1.49 -7.12
C ALA A 14 4.68 -1.98 -8.58
N VAL A 15 4.13 -3.15 -8.89
CA VAL A 15 4.10 -3.70 -10.26
C VAL A 15 3.22 -2.83 -11.16
N PHE A 16 1.99 -2.53 -10.73
CA PHE A 16 1.06 -1.71 -11.51
C PHE A 16 1.61 -0.31 -11.77
N LEU A 17 2.23 0.33 -10.76
CA LEU A 17 2.82 1.65 -10.92
C LEU A 17 4.00 1.65 -11.90
N SER A 18 4.84 0.61 -11.85
CA SER A 18 5.99 0.48 -12.75
C SER A 18 5.53 0.32 -14.21
N ILE A 19 4.53 -0.54 -14.45
CA ILE A 19 3.95 -0.75 -15.78
C ILE A 19 3.27 0.53 -16.27
N TYR A 20 2.47 1.16 -15.41
CA TYR A 20 1.79 2.41 -15.72
C TYR A 20 2.77 3.51 -16.13
N THR A 21 3.81 3.71 -15.33
CA THR A 21 4.84 4.73 -15.60
C THR A 21 5.60 4.43 -16.88
N LEU A 22 5.95 3.16 -17.13
CA LEU A 22 6.64 2.76 -18.35
C LEU A 22 5.79 3.03 -19.59
N LEU A 23 4.49 2.70 -19.54
CA LEU A 23 3.56 2.97 -20.63
C LEU A 23 3.36 4.48 -20.84
N ALA A 24 3.22 5.25 -19.77
CA ALA A 24 3.11 6.71 -19.85
C ALA A 24 4.35 7.33 -20.52
N ILE A 25 5.56 6.94 -20.09
CA ILE A 25 6.81 7.40 -20.70
C ILE A 25 6.91 6.97 -22.16
N HIS A 26 6.50 5.74 -22.48
CA HIS A 26 6.55 5.26 -23.86
C HIS A 26 5.63 6.07 -24.79
N GLN A 27 4.46 6.49 -24.31
CA GLN A 27 3.54 7.32 -25.10
C GLN A 27 4.04 8.76 -25.29
N ILE A 28 4.66 9.35 -24.27
CA ILE A 28 5.15 10.74 -24.33
C ILE A 28 6.49 10.84 -25.07
N PHE A 29 7.40 9.88 -24.84
CA PHE A 29 8.76 9.88 -25.38
C PHE A 29 9.08 8.52 -26.03
N PRO A 30 8.48 8.21 -27.20
CA PRO A 30 8.59 6.87 -27.80
C PRO A 30 10.02 6.46 -28.14
N GLU A 31 10.83 7.40 -28.65
CA GLU A 31 12.18 7.14 -29.15
C GLU A 31 13.27 7.21 -28.07
N ASN A 32 12.98 7.82 -26.91
CA ASN A 32 14.01 8.05 -25.92
C ASN A 32 14.07 6.92 -24.88
N HIS A 33 14.97 5.97 -25.12
CA HIS A 33 15.16 4.81 -24.25
C HIS A 33 15.71 5.17 -22.85
N VAL A 34 16.37 6.33 -22.69
CA VAL A 34 16.93 6.76 -21.41
C VAL A 34 15.82 7.02 -20.39
N TYR A 35 14.73 7.69 -20.80
CA TYR A 35 13.60 7.95 -19.91
C TYR A 35 12.88 6.67 -19.45
N LYS A 36 12.88 5.62 -20.27
CA LYS A 36 12.28 4.32 -19.92
C LYS A 36 13.00 3.66 -18.73
N SER A 37 14.32 3.87 -18.59
CA SER A 37 15.08 3.41 -17.42
C SER A 37 14.66 4.10 -16.13
N PHE A 38 14.13 5.33 -16.21
CA PHE A 38 13.62 6.09 -15.08
C PHE A 38 12.16 5.76 -14.72
N ALA A 39 11.49 4.87 -15.47
CA ALA A 39 10.10 4.46 -15.19
C ALA A 39 9.91 3.82 -13.81
N VAL A 40 11.00 3.33 -13.20
CA VAL A 40 10.98 2.71 -11.88
C VAL A 40 11.04 3.75 -10.74
N LEU A 41 11.42 5.00 -11.03
CA LEU A 41 11.56 6.04 -10.00
C LEU A 41 10.27 6.30 -9.20
N PRO A 42 9.09 6.47 -9.83
CA PRO A 42 7.86 6.69 -9.07
C PRO A 42 7.54 5.52 -8.14
N THR A 43 7.80 4.28 -8.60
CA THR A 43 7.63 3.08 -7.78
C THR A 43 8.55 3.09 -6.56
N LEU A 44 9.83 3.40 -6.74
CA LEU A 44 10.78 3.49 -5.63
C LEU A 44 10.40 4.59 -4.64
N LEU A 45 9.91 5.73 -5.15
CA LEU A 45 9.43 6.83 -4.31
C LEU A 45 8.21 6.41 -3.49
N VAL A 46 7.26 5.69 -4.08
CA VAL A 46 6.10 5.16 -3.34
C VAL A 46 6.50 4.13 -2.30
N MET A 47 7.41 3.22 -2.64
CA MET A 47 7.95 2.24 -1.70
C MET A 47 8.63 2.93 -0.51
N PHE A 48 9.42 3.98 -0.77
CA PHE A 48 10.07 4.79 0.26
C PHE A 48 9.05 5.52 1.14
N LEU A 49 8.02 6.13 0.55
CA LEU A 49 6.96 6.81 1.31
C LEU A 49 6.15 5.82 2.17
N ALA A 50 5.86 4.63 1.63
CA ALA A 50 5.16 3.60 2.38
C ALA A 50 5.98 3.08 3.57
N GLU A 51 7.30 3.02 3.44
CA GLU A 51 8.21 2.64 4.53
C GLU A 51 8.30 3.75 5.58
N GLN A 52 8.58 4.99 5.16
CA GLN A 52 8.78 6.13 6.04
C GLN A 52 7.52 6.53 6.81
N TYR A 53 6.34 6.40 6.20
CA TYR A 53 5.06 6.81 6.77
C TYR A 53 4.14 5.63 7.10
N SER A 54 4.69 4.41 7.23
CA SER A 54 3.90 3.18 7.43
C SER A 54 2.86 3.34 8.55
N THR A 55 3.29 3.72 9.75
CA THR A 55 2.40 3.89 10.92
C THR A 55 1.31 4.93 10.68
N THR A 56 1.66 6.09 10.10
CA THR A 56 0.69 7.15 9.80
C THR A 56 -0.30 6.73 8.72
N LEU A 57 0.15 6.00 7.70
CA LEU A 57 -0.73 5.50 6.64
C LEU A 57 -1.68 4.42 7.17
N VAL A 58 -1.17 3.48 7.98
CA VAL A 58 -2.02 2.48 8.62
C VAL A 58 -3.06 3.16 9.51
N ASP A 59 -2.69 4.15 10.32
CA ASP A 59 -3.66 4.88 11.15
C ASP A 59 -4.65 5.70 10.29
N PHE A 60 -4.19 6.33 9.21
CA PHE A 60 -5.07 7.09 8.32
C PHE A 60 -6.12 6.23 7.61
N TRP A 61 -5.72 5.05 7.15
CA TRP A 61 -6.59 4.16 6.37
C TRP A 61 -7.35 3.14 7.21
N ALA A 62 -6.74 2.64 8.29
CA ALA A 62 -7.24 1.57 9.16
C ALA A 62 -7.38 1.96 10.64
N GLY A 63 -7.07 3.20 11.01
CA GLY A 63 -7.03 3.67 12.40
C GLY A 63 -8.35 3.58 13.18
N GLY A 64 -9.49 3.37 12.51
CA GLY A 64 -10.75 3.06 13.21
C GLY A 64 -10.73 1.73 13.96
N GLU A 65 -10.12 0.70 13.37
CA GLU A 65 -10.02 -0.65 13.95
C GLU A 65 -8.69 -0.84 14.70
N LEU A 66 -7.58 -0.37 14.12
CA LEU A 66 -6.26 -0.56 14.72
C LEU A 66 -6.10 0.23 16.04
N LYS A 67 -6.56 1.48 16.09
CA LYS A 67 -6.49 2.28 17.32
C LYS A 67 -7.31 1.66 18.44
N ARG A 68 -8.50 1.11 18.13
CA ARG A 68 -9.32 0.37 19.10
C ARG A 68 -8.65 -0.91 19.58
N ALA A 69 -7.96 -1.63 18.69
CA ALA A 69 -7.20 -2.82 19.05
C ALA A 69 -6.02 -2.49 19.96
N THR A 70 -5.24 -1.45 19.62
CA THR A 70 -4.04 -1.06 20.35
C THR A 70 -4.36 -0.37 21.69
N GLU A 71 -5.38 0.50 21.77
CA GLU A 71 -5.85 1.07 23.05
C GLU A 71 -6.33 -0.04 24.00
N TYR A 72 -7.01 -1.05 23.47
CA TYR A 72 -7.44 -2.19 24.27
C TYR A 72 -6.25 -2.98 24.81
N ILE A 73 -5.26 -3.29 23.98
CA ILE A 73 -4.05 -4.02 24.40
C ILE A 73 -3.23 -3.21 25.41
N HIS A 74 -3.08 -1.90 25.21
CA HIS A 74 -2.29 -1.05 26.10
C HIS A 74 -2.95 -0.87 27.48
N THR A 75 -4.28 -0.97 27.55
CA THR A 75 -5.02 -0.95 28.82
C THR A 75 -4.77 -2.20 29.68
N PHE A 76 -4.38 -3.33 29.07
CA PHE A 76 -4.13 -4.60 29.77
C PHE A 76 -2.64 -4.98 29.88
N THR A 77 -1.76 -4.26 29.19
CA THR A 77 -0.33 -4.61 29.08
C THR A 77 0.48 -3.37 29.45
N GLU A 78 0.77 -3.20 30.74
CA GLU A 78 1.54 -2.09 31.34
C GLU A 78 3.02 -2.04 30.92
N ASP A 79 3.46 -2.80 29.90
CA ASP A 79 4.87 -3.07 29.62
C ASP A 79 5.28 -2.81 28.16
N ASP A 80 6.23 -1.90 27.96
CA ASP A 80 6.80 -1.44 26.68
C ASP A 80 7.71 -2.49 25.97
N HIS A 81 7.80 -3.72 26.49
CA HIS A 81 8.73 -4.77 26.01
C HIS A 81 8.04 -6.07 25.52
N PHE A 82 6.72 -6.03 25.34
CA PHE A 82 5.90 -7.20 24.99
C PHE A 82 6.33 -7.94 23.72
N TYR A 83 6.78 -7.24 22.67
CA TYR A 83 7.16 -7.88 21.40
C TYR A 83 8.29 -8.91 21.56
N HIS A 84 9.36 -8.55 22.26
CA HIS A 84 10.51 -9.41 22.48
C HIS A 84 10.25 -10.53 23.48
N ALA A 85 9.24 -10.37 24.35
CA ALA A 85 8.82 -11.39 25.30
C ALA A 85 7.71 -12.33 24.77
N ALA A 86 7.12 -11.99 23.62
CA ALA A 86 6.05 -12.78 23.02
C ALA A 86 6.57 -14.09 22.40
N ASN A 87 5.71 -15.10 22.35
CA ASN A 87 6.01 -16.39 21.71
C ASN A 87 6.25 -16.21 20.20
N GLU A 88 7.05 -17.09 19.58
CA GLU A 88 7.46 -17.04 18.17
C GLU A 88 6.25 -16.96 17.21
N ASN A 89 5.13 -17.60 17.55
CA ASN A 89 3.88 -17.52 16.78
C ASN A 89 3.28 -16.10 16.73
N ILE A 90 3.42 -15.33 17.83
CA ILE A 90 2.93 -13.95 17.91
C ILE A 90 3.86 -13.03 17.13
N GLN A 91 5.17 -13.18 17.27
CA GLN A 91 6.16 -12.40 16.51
C GLN A 91 5.99 -12.61 15.00
N SER A 92 5.84 -13.85 14.55
CA SER A 92 5.58 -14.18 13.14
C SER A 92 4.28 -13.58 12.60
N SER A 93 3.23 -13.51 13.44
CA SER A 93 1.95 -12.88 13.05
C SER A 93 2.07 -11.36 12.90
N VAL A 94 2.85 -10.72 13.77
CA VAL A 94 3.15 -9.28 13.69
C VAL A 94 4.04 -8.98 12.48
N ASP A 95 5.06 -9.79 12.21
CA ASP A 95 5.91 -9.64 11.02
C ASP A 95 5.10 -9.80 9.71
N ASP A 96 4.17 -10.77 9.63
CA ASP A 96 3.29 -10.93 8.47
C ASP A 96 2.32 -9.75 8.34
N PHE A 97 1.85 -9.19 9.45
CA PHE A 97 1.04 -7.98 9.45
C PHE A 97 1.79 -6.78 8.88
N ASP A 98 2.97 -6.48 9.41
CA ASP A 98 3.78 -5.33 8.97
C ASP A 98 4.12 -5.44 7.48
N ARG A 99 4.47 -6.65 7.03
CA ARG A 99 4.72 -6.92 5.61
C ARG A 99 3.49 -6.66 4.75
N ARG A 100 2.31 -7.13 5.15
CA ARG A 100 1.06 -6.95 4.37
C ARG A 100 0.55 -5.52 4.44
N ALA A 101 0.67 -4.85 5.58
CA ALA A 101 0.34 -3.45 5.75
C ALA A 101 1.20 -2.58 4.83
N TYR A 102 2.50 -2.87 4.73
CA TYR A 102 3.41 -2.23 3.77
C TYR A 102 2.94 -2.41 2.32
N GLN A 103 2.64 -3.64 1.91
CA GLN A 103 2.16 -3.95 0.54
C GLN A 103 0.82 -3.26 0.23
N ASN A 104 -0.09 -3.19 1.21
CA ASN A 104 -1.37 -2.50 1.07
C ASN A 104 -1.19 -0.98 0.96
N ASN A 105 -0.31 -0.38 1.78
CA ASN A 105 0.01 1.04 1.68
C ASN A 105 0.57 1.41 0.31
N ILE A 106 1.48 0.62 -0.24
CA ILE A 106 2.00 0.81 -1.61
C ILE A 106 0.86 0.75 -2.63
N SER A 107 -0.05 -0.21 -2.50
CA SER A 107 -1.18 -0.38 -3.42
C SER A 107 -2.15 0.79 -3.34
N ILE A 108 -2.45 1.28 -2.14
CA ILE A 108 -3.30 2.45 -1.93
C ILE A 108 -2.68 3.69 -2.57
N LEU A 109 -1.42 4.00 -2.25
CA LEU A 109 -0.69 5.15 -2.79
C LEU A 109 -0.59 5.08 -4.31
N THR A 110 -0.32 3.89 -4.86
CA THR A 110 -0.31 3.66 -6.30
C THR A 110 -1.67 3.99 -6.93
N GLY A 111 -2.75 3.47 -6.35
CA GLY A 111 -4.11 3.74 -6.83
C GLY A 111 -4.41 5.23 -6.87
N PHE A 112 -4.03 5.99 -5.83
CA PHE A 112 -4.17 7.44 -5.80
C PHE A 112 -3.33 8.16 -6.86
N ILE A 113 -2.06 7.77 -7.02
CA ILE A 113 -1.18 8.38 -8.02
C ILE A 113 -1.74 8.19 -9.42
N ILE A 114 -2.16 6.96 -9.76
CA ILE A 114 -2.76 6.67 -11.07
C ILE A 114 -4.07 7.43 -11.23
N ALA A 115 -4.89 7.51 -10.17
CA ALA A 115 -6.17 8.20 -10.24
C ALA A 115 -6.03 9.70 -10.53
N VAL A 116 -5.02 10.33 -9.94
CA VAL A 116 -4.72 11.74 -10.20
C VAL A 116 -4.09 11.89 -11.58
N THR A 117 -3.08 11.09 -11.92
CA THR A 117 -2.26 11.33 -13.12
C THR A 117 -2.87 10.84 -14.43
N ALA A 118 -3.66 9.77 -14.43
CA ALA A 118 -4.21 9.16 -15.64
C ALA A 118 -5.15 10.08 -16.44
N PRO A 119 -6.08 10.85 -15.82
CA PRO A 119 -6.92 11.79 -16.56
C PRO A 119 -6.10 12.91 -17.23
N PHE A 120 -5.08 13.46 -16.54
CA PHE A 120 -4.23 14.51 -17.10
C PHE A 120 -3.36 14.00 -18.24
N LEU A 121 -2.76 12.82 -18.09
CA LEU A 121 -1.97 12.19 -19.14
C LEU A 121 -2.83 11.82 -20.34
N GLY A 122 -4.04 11.30 -20.09
CA GLY A 122 -5.02 11.05 -21.13
C GLY A 122 -5.37 12.34 -21.89
N PHE A 123 -5.67 13.42 -21.17
CA PHE A 123 -5.95 14.73 -21.78
C PHE A 123 -4.79 15.25 -22.62
N TYR A 124 -3.56 15.12 -22.12
CA TYR A 124 -2.36 15.58 -22.83
C TYR A 124 -2.10 14.81 -24.13
N LEU A 125 -2.43 13.51 -24.20
CA LEU A 125 -2.14 12.67 -25.36
C LEU A 125 -3.24 12.67 -26.42
N HIS A 126 -4.51 12.73 -26.01
CA HIS A 126 -5.67 12.58 -26.92
C HIS A 126 -6.83 13.53 -26.58
N ASP A 127 -6.56 14.67 -25.95
CA ASP A 127 -7.55 15.68 -25.55
C ASP A 127 -8.71 15.08 -24.73
N LEU A 128 -9.94 15.50 -24.99
CA LEU A 128 -11.14 15.08 -24.25
C LEU A 128 -11.38 13.55 -24.30
N THR A 129 -11.07 12.88 -25.40
CA THR A 129 -11.29 11.43 -25.51
C THR A 129 -10.28 10.68 -24.64
N GLY A 130 -9.03 11.12 -24.63
CA GLY A 130 -8.00 10.59 -23.75
C GLY A 130 -8.30 10.84 -22.27
N ALA A 131 -8.81 12.03 -21.92
CA ALA A 131 -9.24 12.33 -20.57
C ALA A 131 -10.34 11.38 -20.08
N GLY A 132 -11.30 11.05 -20.95
CA GLY A 132 -12.36 10.08 -20.66
C GLY A 132 -11.81 8.68 -20.34
N VAL A 133 -10.88 8.18 -21.16
CA VAL A 133 -10.20 6.89 -20.92
C VAL A 133 -9.36 6.94 -19.64
N GLY A 134 -8.63 8.03 -19.42
CA GLY A 134 -7.85 8.25 -18.19
C GLY A 134 -8.72 8.25 -16.94
N PHE A 135 -9.95 8.78 -17.02
CA PHE A 135 -10.91 8.76 -15.93
C PHE A 135 -11.41 7.33 -15.62
N VAL A 136 -11.64 6.51 -16.64
CA VAL A 136 -11.99 5.10 -16.45
C VAL A 136 -10.84 4.35 -15.79
N ILE A 137 -9.59 4.57 -16.23
CA ILE A 137 -8.40 4.00 -15.61
C ILE A 137 -8.29 4.44 -14.14
N ALA A 138 -8.54 5.72 -13.85
CA ALA A 138 -8.53 6.25 -12.49
C ALA A 138 -9.54 5.54 -11.58
N ILE A 139 -10.79 5.37 -12.04
CA ILE A 139 -11.82 4.66 -11.29
C ILE A 139 -11.40 3.21 -11.02
N CYS A 140 -10.91 2.51 -12.04
CA CYS A 140 -10.42 1.13 -11.90
C CYS A 140 -9.26 1.02 -10.91
N ALA A 141 -8.30 1.94 -10.96
CA ALA A 141 -7.15 1.97 -10.06
C ALA A 141 -7.57 2.17 -8.61
N VAL A 142 -8.48 3.11 -8.33
CA VAL A 142 -9.01 3.33 -6.98
C VAL A 142 -9.76 2.10 -6.47
N GLN A 143 -10.62 1.50 -7.29
CA GLN A 143 -11.41 0.35 -6.85
C GLN A 143 -10.56 -0.88 -6.59
N TRP A 144 -9.61 -1.20 -7.48
CA TRP A 144 -8.83 -2.43 -7.38
C TRP A 144 -7.61 -2.32 -6.47
N LEU A 145 -6.94 -1.18 -6.44
CA LEU A 145 -5.71 -1.01 -5.67
C LEU A 145 -5.99 -0.33 -4.33
N SER A 146 -6.74 0.77 -4.29
CA SER A 146 -6.95 1.49 -3.04
C SER A 146 -8.01 0.82 -2.16
N ARG A 147 -9.23 0.63 -2.68
CA ARG A 147 -10.35 0.14 -1.86
C ARG A 147 -10.12 -1.28 -1.35
N ARG A 148 -9.71 -2.19 -2.24
CA ARG A 148 -9.39 -3.57 -1.87
C ARG A 148 -8.29 -3.63 -0.79
N SER A 149 -7.24 -2.82 -0.90
CA SER A 149 -6.16 -2.82 0.07
C SER A 149 -6.56 -2.19 1.40
N ILE A 150 -7.43 -1.17 1.41
CA ILE A 150 -8.01 -0.64 2.65
C ILE A 150 -8.84 -1.73 3.35
N ASP A 151 -9.70 -2.44 2.61
CA ASP A 151 -10.53 -3.52 3.17
C ASP A 151 -9.66 -4.66 3.72
N GLN A 152 -8.60 -5.03 3.00
CA GLN A 152 -7.62 -6.02 3.48
C GLN A 152 -6.89 -5.54 4.74
N MET A 153 -6.51 -4.26 4.80
CA MET A 153 -5.81 -3.72 5.95
C MET A 153 -6.71 -3.63 7.20
N ASN A 154 -7.98 -3.29 7.01
CA ASN A 154 -8.99 -3.33 8.09
C ASN A 154 -9.24 -4.77 8.59
N THR A 155 -9.28 -5.74 7.67
CA THR A 155 -9.42 -7.16 8.03
C THR A 155 -8.21 -7.64 8.82
N LEU A 156 -6.99 -7.32 8.35
CA LEU A 156 -5.75 -7.65 9.04
C LEU A 156 -5.67 -7.02 10.45
N ALA A 157 -6.06 -5.76 10.59
CA ALA A 157 -6.13 -5.09 11.88
C ALA A 157 -7.07 -5.82 12.86
N ARG A 158 -8.22 -6.28 12.36
CA ARG A 158 -9.22 -6.99 13.15
C ARG A 158 -8.78 -8.41 13.54
N ASP A 159 -8.19 -9.15 12.61
CA ASP A 159 -7.72 -10.53 12.84
C ASP A 159 -6.62 -10.59 13.90
N ILE A 160 -5.86 -9.51 14.07
CA ILE A 160 -4.88 -9.39 15.16
C ILE A 160 -5.60 -9.05 16.46
N ALA A 161 -6.55 -8.12 16.43
CA ALA A 161 -7.27 -7.66 17.62
C ALA A 161 -8.10 -8.76 18.31
N GLU A 162 -8.79 -9.62 17.55
CA GLU A 162 -9.70 -10.65 18.07
C GLU A 162 -9.03 -11.70 19.00
N PRO A 163 -7.90 -12.35 18.63
CA PRO A 163 -7.23 -13.31 19.52
C PRO A 163 -6.66 -12.65 20.78
N TYR A 164 -6.29 -11.37 20.74
CA TYR A 164 -5.91 -10.62 21.94
C TYR A 164 -7.11 -10.41 22.86
N LYS A 165 -8.28 -10.02 22.34
CA LYS A 165 -9.50 -9.92 23.16
C LYS A 165 -9.87 -11.24 23.84
N ALA A 166 -9.87 -12.34 23.07
CA ALA A 166 -10.27 -13.65 23.58
C ALA A 166 -9.35 -14.20 24.68
N LYS A 167 -8.05 -13.83 24.68
CA LYS A 167 -7.09 -14.28 25.70
C LYS A 167 -7.25 -13.53 27.03
N TYR A 168 -7.66 -12.26 27.01
CA TYR A 168 -7.82 -11.44 28.21
C TYR A 168 -9.25 -11.43 28.77
N GLU A 169 -10.28 -11.74 27.98
CA GLU A 169 -11.66 -11.93 28.48
C GLU A 169 -11.87 -13.29 29.20
N ASN A 170 -10.97 -14.26 29.00
CA ASN A 170 -11.02 -15.59 29.63
C ASN A 170 -10.07 -15.75 30.84
N GLN A 171 -9.50 -14.64 31.34
CA GLN A 171 -8.77 -14.57 32.61
C GLN A 171 -9.61 -13.83 33.65
#